data_AF-A0A7V2ULT7-F1
#
_entry.id   AF-A0A7V2ULT7-F1
#
_cell.length_a   1.000
_cell.length_b   1.000
_cell.length_c   1.000
_cell.angle_alpha   90.00
_cell.angle_beta   90.00
_cell.angle_gamma   90.00
#
_symmetry.space_group_name_H-M   'P 1'
#
loop_
_entity.id
_entity.type
_entity.pdbx_description
1 polymer ?
#
loop_
_entity_poly.entity_id
_entity_poly.type
_entity_poly.pdbx_seq_one_letter_code
_entity_poly.pdbx_strand_id
1 'polypeptide(L)'
;MADTPVLPLDVRLMNWVASALFVVACVLGLGAGAWWVARHPAWTLAGITIEGDVTHQNVVTVRAHLASSLHGSFLTLNLQDVQKLLEDVPWVRQAVVQRTFPNRLTVTLEEHRPVAWWGEAASGRLVNDKGEVFEATADDSHADEWSELVGPDGQSERVYAFYQQLQPVFDRIGREVRRLELTSRGSWRAELDNGARIEMGRG
;
A
#
# COMPACT_ATOMS: atom_id res chain seq x y z
N MET A 1 -45.57 63.65 15.54
CA MET A 1 -45.91 62.28 15.94
C MET A 1 -46.43 61.61 14.68
N ALA A 2 -45.57 60.89 13.96
CA ALA A 2 -45.93 60.31 12.66
C ALA A 2 -46.53 58.92 12.89
N ASP A 3 -47.83 58.77 12.61
CA ASP A 3 -48.50 57.48 12.60
C ASP A 3 -47.89 56.60 11.52
N THR A 4 -47.20 55.54 11.92
CA THR A 4 -46.76 54.49 11.00
C THR A 4 -48.00 53.76 10.50
N PRO A 5 -48.31 53.77 9.19
CA PRO A 5 -49.51 53.14 8.68
C PRO A 5 -49.47 51.64 8.98
N VAL A 6 -50.47 51.16 9.73
CA VAL A 6 -50.68 49.73 9.96
C VAL A 6 -51.04 49.08 8.62
N LEU A 7 -50.10 48.31 8.07
CA LEU A 7 -50.31 47.61 6.81
C LEU A 7 -51.54 46.69 6.91
N PRO A 8 -52.47 46.72 5.93
CA PRO A 8 -53.62 45.84 5.92
C PRO A 8 -53.17 44.38 5.91
N LEU A 9 -53.95 43.50 6.56
CA LEU A 9 -53.59 42.09 6.78
C LEU A 9 -53.26 41.35 5.48
N ASP A 10 -53.92 41.68 4.37
CA ASP A 10 -53.68 41.10 3.04
C ASP A 10 -52.26 41.37 2.51
N VAL A 11 -51.72 42.57 2.74
CA VAL A 11 -50.36 42.93 2.32
C VAL A 11 -49.32 42.23 3.19
N ARG A 12 -49.61 42.04 4.48
CA ARG A 12 -48.73 41.30 5.40
C ARG A 12 -48.70 39.81 5.04
N LEU A 13 -49.85 39.20 4.74
CA LEU A 13 -49.95 37.83 4.26
C LEU A 13 -49.23 37.64 2.92
N MET A 14 -49.44 38.54 1.96
CA MET A 14 -48.80 38.48 0.65
C MET A 14 -47.28 38.58 0.74
N ASN A 15 -46.75 39.50 1.57
CA ASN A 15 -45.30 39.62 1.79
C ASN A 15 -44.71 38.40 2.51
N TRP A 16 -45.45 37.78 3.43
CA TRP A 16 -45.01 36.58 4.14
C TRP A 16 -44.95 35.37 3.20
N VAL A 17 -45.96 35.19 2.36
CA VAL A 17 -46.00 34.15 1.32
C VAL A 17 -44.88 34.36 0.29
N ALA A 18 -44.68 35.60 -0.18
CA ALA A 18 -43.61 35.93 -1.12
C ALA A 18 -42.22 35.66 -0.52
N SER A 19 -42.00 36.02 0.75
CA SER A 19 -40.74 35.74 1.45
C SER A 19 -40.52 34.25 1.64
N ALA A 20 -41.56 33.48 2.00
CA ALA A 20 -41.49 32.04 2.14
C ALA A 20 -41.16 31.35 0.80
N LEU A 21 -41.82 31.75 -0.30
CA LEU A 21 -41.54 31.28 -1.65
C LEU A 21 -40.11 31.61 -2.09
N PHE A 22 -39.63 32.82 -1.78
CA PHE A 22 -38.25 33.21 -2.08
C PHE A 22 -37.23 32.35 -1.33
N VAL A 23 -37.45 32.13 -0.03
CA VAL A 23 -36.58 31.26 0.78
C VAL A 23 -36.59 29.83 0.24
N VAL A 24 -37.76 29.27 -0.09
CA VAL A 24 -37.88 27.93 -0.68
C VAL A 24 -37.14 27.86 -2.03
N ALA A 25 -37.30 28.87 -2.89
CA ALA A 25 -36.60 28.93 -4.17
C ALA A 25 -35.07 29.03 -3.98
N CYS A 26 -34.60 29.82 -3.01
CA CYS A 26 -33.18 29.88 -2.66
C CYS A 26 -32.66 28.53 -2.15
N VAL A 27 -33.39 27.85 -1.25
CA VAL A 27 -33.00 26.54 -0.72
C VAL A 27 -32.97 25.49 -1.83
N LEU A 28 -33.97 25.47 -2.71
CA LEU A 28 -34.01 24.57 -3.87
C LEU A 28 -32.87 24.87 -4.85
N GLY A 29 -32.59 26.15 -5.11
CA GLY A 29 -31.47 26.58 -5.96
C GLY A 29 -30.12 26.18 -5.40
N LEU A 30 -29.90 26.36 -4.09
CA LEU A 30 -28.68 25.91 -3.41
C LEU A 30 -28.55 24.39 -3.42
N GLY A 31 -29.65 23.66 -3.18
CA GLY A 31 -29.67 22.20 -3.26
C GLY A 31 -29.36 21.68 -4.66
N ALA A 32 -29.98 22.26 -5.69
CA ALA A 32 -29.71 21.91 -7.09
C ALA A 32 -28.27 22.26 -7.49
N GLY A 33 -27.75 23.41 -7.05
CA GLY A 33 -26.35 23.81 -7.27
C GLY A 33 -25.38 22.86 -6.61
N ALA A 34 -25.60 22.51 -5.34
CA ALA A 34 -24.78 21.54 -4.63
C ALA A 34 -24.82 20.16 -5.31
N TRP A 35 -25.99 19.72 -5.77
CA TRP A 35 -26.16 18.46 -6.48
C TRP A 35 -25.52 18.46 -7.88
N TRP A 36 -25.58 19.57 -8.60
CA TRP A 36 -24.94 19.75 -9.90
C TRP A 36 -23.42 19.75 -9.77
N VAL A 37 -22.88 20.47 -8.78
CA VAL A 37 -21.46 20.46 -8.41
C VAL A 37 -21.06 19.03 -8.00
N ALA A 38 -21.87 18.34 -7.20
CA ALA A 38 -21.70 16.94 -6.79
C ALA A 38 -21.55 15.95 -7.95
N ARG A 39 -22.25 16.19 -9.05
CA ARG A 39 -22.25 15.34 -10.24
C ARG A 39 -21.35 15.87 -11.35
N HIS A 40 -20.57 16.92 -11.09
CA HIS A 40 -19.76 17.53 -12.13
C HIS A 40 -18.70 16.53 -12.63
N PRO A 41 -18.53 16.37 -13.97
CA PRO A 41 -17.55 15.43 -14.55
C PRO A 41 -16.10 15.77 -14.22
N ALA A 42 -15.83 16.90 -13.55
CA ALA A 42 -14.51 17.22 -13.02
C ALA A 42 -14.10 16.29 -11.85
N TRP A 43 -15.06 15.57 -11.24
CA TRP A 43 -14.81 14.61 -10.15
C TRP A 43 -14.87 13.14 -10.57
N THR A 44 -14.99 12.86 -11.88
CA THR A 44 -14.71 11.51 -12.36
C THR A 44 -13.22 11.23 -12.21
N LEU A 45 -12.87 10.07 -11.66
CA LEU A 45 -11.49 9.66 -11.47
C LEU A 45 -10.77 9.65 -12.83
N ALA A 46 -9.90 10.61 -13.09
CA ALA A 46 -9.31 10.82 -14.41
C ALA A 46 -7.99 10.06 -14.60
N GLY A 47 -7.34 9.63 -13.52
CA GLY A 47 -6.11 8.85 -13.63
C GLY A 47 -5.47 8.49 -12.29
N ILE A 48 -4.64 7.46 -12.34
CA ILE A 48 -3.78 7.01 -11.26
C ILE A 48 -2.35 7.32 -11.71
N THR A 49 -1.66 8.17 -10.96
CA THR A 49 -0.24 8.46 -11.15
C THR A 49 0.54 7.54 -10.21
N ILE A 50 1.45 6.74 -10.75
CA ILE A 50 2.30 5.85 -9.96
C ILE A 50 3.67 6.53 -9.85
N GLU A 51 4.09 6.80 -8.61
CA GLU A 51 5.36 7.46 -8.28
C GLU A 51 6.22 6.47 -7.47
N GLY A 52 7.35 6.04 -8.00
CA GLY A 52 8.24 5.10 -7.30
C GLY A 52 9.28 4.48 -8.22
N ASP A 53 10.27 3.82 -7.63
CA ASP A 53 11.30 3.02 -8.33
C ASP A 53 10.71 1.66 -8.70
N VAL A 54 9.60 1.69 -9.45
CA VAL A 54 8.85 0.49 -9.85
C VAL A 54 9.32 0.10 -11.24
N THR A 55 9.71 -1.15 -11.41
CA THR A 55 10.15 -1.64 -12.73
C THR A 55 8.99 -1.47 -13.73
N HIS A 56 9.22 -0.85 -14.89
CA HIS A 56 8.14 -0.41 -15.79
C HIS A 56 7.20 -1.54 -16.24
N GLN A 57 7.66 -2.81 -16.24
CA GLN A 57 6.85 -3.98 -16.56
C GLN A 57 5.73 -4.24 -15.53
N ASN A 58 5.94 -3.88 -14.27
CA ASN A 58 4.98 -4.12 -13.18
C ASN A 58 3.83 -3.12 -13.16
N VAL A 59 4.05 -1.90 -13.64
CA VAL A 59 3.08 -0.80 -13.65
C VAL A 59 1.81 -1.15 -14.46
N VAL A 60 1.96 -1.89 -15.56
CA VAL A 60 0.83 -2.31 -16.40
C VAL A 60 -0.05 -3.35 -15.69
N THR A 61 0.56 -4.31 -15.00
CA THR A 61 -0.12 -5.35 -14.23
C THR A 61 -0.89 -4.75 -13.05
N VAL A 62 -0.27 -3.82 -12.31
CA VAL A 62 -0.92 -3.09 -11.20
C VAL A 62 -2.13 -2.31 -11.72
N ARG A 63 -1.96 -1.60 -12.83
CA ARG A 63 -3.07 -0.83 -13.42
C ARG A 63 -4.23 -1.72 -13.83
N ALA A 64 -3.97 -2.90 -14.40
CA ALA A 64 -5.01 -3.86 -14.75
C ALA A 64 -5.74 -4.39 -13.50
N HIS A 65 -5.00 -4.68 -12.43
CA HIS A 65 -5.57 -5.17 -11.17
C HIS A 65 -6.45 -4.13 -10.46
N LEU A 66 -6.02 -2.86 -10.48
CA LEU A 66 -6.82 -1.74 -9.99
C LEU A 66 -8.08 -1.53 -10.85
N ALA A 67 -7.95 -1.59 -12.17
CA ALA A 67 -9.08 -1.32 -13.08
C ALA A 67 -10.24 -2.32 -12.91
N SER A 68 -9.97 -3.58 -12.55
CA SER A 68 -11.00 -4.60 -12.33
C SER A 68 -11.74 -4.46 -10.99
N SER A 69 -11.08 -3.87 -9.98
CA SER A 69 -11.57 -3.91 -8.59
C SER A 69 -12.10 -2.55 -8.10
N LEU A 70 -11.69 -1.44 -8.72
CA LEU A 70 -12.13 -0.10 -8.35
C LEU A 70 -13.53 0.21 -8.88
N HIS A 71 -14.51 0.25 -7.98
CA HIS A 71 -15.88 0.67 -8.26
C HIS A 71 -16.21 1.93 -7.45
N GLY A 72 -16.49 3.07 -8.10
CA GLY A 72 -16.94 4.29 -7.43
C GLY A 72 -16.47 5.60 -8.06
N SER A 73 -16.93 6.73 -7.49
CA SER A 73 -16.46 8.07 -7.86
C SER A 73 -15.16 8.42 -7.11
N PHE A 74 -14.36 9.37 -7.63
CA PHE A 74 -13.17 9.88 -6.95
C PHE A 74 -13.49 10.16 -5.48
N LEU A 75 -14.58 10.87 -5.20
CA LEU A 75 -14.95 11.28 -3.83
C LEU A 75 -15.38 10.14 -2.90
N THR A 76 -15.95 9.05 -3.42
CA THR A 76 -16.51 7.96 -2.59
C THR A 76 -15.58 6.76 -2.46
N LEU A 77 -14.48 6.73 -3.20
CA LEU A 77 -13.50 5.64 -3.19
C LEU A 77 -12.76 5.56 -1.85
N ASN A 78 -12.72 4.38 -1.25
CA ASN A 78 -11.98 4.15 -0.02
C ASN A 78 -10.50 3.90 -0.34
N LEU A 79 -9.63 4.82 0.07
CA LEU A 79 -8.19 4.72 -0.20
C LEU A 79 -7.55 3.53 0.52
N GLN A 80 -8.08 3.13 1.68
CA GLN A 80 -7.54 2.00 2.45
C GLN A 80 -7.79 0.68 1.74
N ASP A 81 -8.94 0.55 1.05
CA ASP A 81 -9.24 -0.64 0.26
C ASP A 81 -8.35 -0.71 -0.98
N VAL A 82 -8.06 0.45 -1.61
CA VAL A 82 -7.10 0.54 -2.72
C VAL A 82 -5.69 0.19 -2.27
N GLN A 83 -5.27 0.69 -1.11
CA GLN A 83 -3.97 0.38 -0.53
C GLN A 83 -3.83 -1.13 -0.29
N LYS A 84 -4.81 -1.77 0.36
CA LYS A 84 -4.79 -3.21 0.61
C LYS A 84 -4.73 -4.02 -0.68
N LEU A 85 -5.52 -3.63 -1.68
CA LEU A 85 -5.50 -4.30 -2.98
C LEU A 85 -4.14 -4.21 -3.68
N LEU A 86 -3.40 -3.13 -3.47
CA LEU A 86 -2.04 -2.98 -3.99
C LEU A 86 -1.04 -3.83 -3.21
N GLU A 87 -1.17 -3.89 -1.89
CA GLU A 87 -0.35 -4.71 -1.00
C GLU A 87 -0.63 -6.22 -1.14
N ASP A 88 -1.78 -6.62 -1.69
CA ASP A 88 -2.07 -8.01 -2.06
C ASP A 88 -1.19 -8.52 -3.22
N VAL A 89 -0.52 -7.60 -3.95
CA VAL A 89 0.40 -7.97 -5.02
C VAL A 89 1.72 -8.43 -4.40
N PRO A 90 2.21 -9.66 -4.65
CA PRO A 90 3.25 -10.27 -3.80
C PRO A 90 4.63 -9.58 -3.77
N TRP A 91 4.97 -8.78 -4.78
CA TRP A 91 6.23 -8.01 -4.80
C TRP A 91 6.08 -6.62 -4.16
N VAL A 92 4.86 -6.16 -3.88
CA VAL A 92 4.58 -4.87 -3.24
C VAL A 92 4.69 -5.03 -1.74
N ARG A 93 5.68 -4.37 -1.14
CA ARG A 93 5.85 -4.35 0.32
C ARG A 93 4.88 -3.39 0.98
N GLN A 94 4.81 -2.18 0.45
CA GLN A 94 3.99 -1.12 1.00
C GLN A 94 3.43 -0.26 -0.12
N ALA A 95 2.14 0.08 -0.02
CA ALA A 95 1.51 1.02 -0.91
C ALA A 95 1.04 2.26 -0.15
N VAL A 96 1.38 3.45 -0.63
CA VAL A 96 0.88 4.71 -0.10
C VAL A 96 -0.03 5.35 -1.15
N VAL A 97 -1.32 5.41 -0.84
CA VAL A 97 -2.33 5.97 -1.75
C VAL A 97 -2.78 7.33 -1.23
N GLN A 98 -2.57 8.36 -2.04
CA GLN A 98 -2.92 9.74 -1.71
C GLN A 98 -3.85 10.36 -2.76
N ARG A 99 -4.71 11.25 -2.30
CA ARG A 99 -5.63 12.01 -3.17
C ARG A 99 -4.93 13.25 -3.69
N THR A 100 -4.76 13.31 -4.99
CA THR A 100 -4.18 14.45 -5.68
C THR A 100 -5.28 15.18 -6.43
N PHE A 101 -5.68 16.33 -5.88
CA PHE A 101 -6.72 17.16 -6.49
C PHE A 101 -6.30 17.62 -7.89
N PRO A 102 -7.26 17.77 -8.83
CA PRO A 102 -8.71 17.72 -8.62
C PRO A 102 -9.35 16.33 -8.74
N ASN A 103 -8.70 15.35 -9.38
CA ASN A 103 -9.32 14.07 -9.75
C ASN A 103 -8.34 12.91 -10.00
N ARG A 104 -7.18 12.93 -9.35
CA ARG A 104 -6.14 11.90 -9.48
C ARG A 104 -5.82 11.24 -8.15
N LEU A 105 -5.35 9.99 -8.23
CA LEU A 105 -4.72 9.33 -7.10
C LEU A 105 -3.21 9.25 -7.39
N THR A 106 -2.40 9.69 -6.44
CA THR A 106 -0.97 9.40 -6.45
C THR A 106 -0.76 8.14 -5.65
N VAL A 107 -0.11 7.15 -6.24
CA VAL A 107 0.21 5.86 -5.62
C VAL A 107 1.72 5.73 -5.57
N THR A 108 2.26 5.62 -4.38
CA THR A 108 3.67 5.29 -4.16
C THR A 108 3.81 3.85 -3.74
N LEU A 109 4.56 3.07 -4.51
CA LEU A 109 4.80 1.65 -4.24
C LEU A 109 6.25 1.46 -3.78
N GLU A 110 6.42 0.72 -2.68
CA GLU A 110 7.70 0.21 -2.24
C GLU A 110 7.78 -1.28 -2.60
N GLU A 111 8.74 -1.65 -3.44
CA GLU A 111 8.97 -3.05 -3.83
C GLU A 111 9.76 -3.79 -2.74
N HIS A 112 9.46 -5.07 -2.55
CA HIS A 112 10.34 -5.96 -1.78
C HIS A 112 11.67 -6.12 -2.52
N ARG A 113 12.79 -5.91 -1.81
CA ARG A 113 14.14 -6.19 -2.31
C ARG A 113 14.62 -7.54 -1.80
N PRO A 114 14.50 -8.63 -2.58
CA PRO A 114 14.94 -9.95 -2.13
C PRO A 114 16.45 -9.97 -1.87
N VAL A 115 16.86 -10.65 -0.80
CA VAL A 115 18.27 -10.79 -0.42
C VAL A 115 18.66 -12.24 -0.12
N ALA A 116 17.69 -13.12 0.14
CA ALA A 116 17.92 -14.53 0.44
C ALA A 116 16.64 -15.34 0.21
N TRP A 117 16.79 -16.66 0.14
CA TRP A 117 15.67 -17.61 0.13
C TRP A 117 15.14 -17.86 1.54
N TRP A 118 13.83 -17.97 1.71
CA TRP A 118 13.21 -18.38 2.97
C TRP A 118 12.73 -19.84 2.91
N GLY A 119 13.60 -20.75 3.36
CA GLY A 119 13.44 -22.19 3.19
C GLY A 119 14.42 -22.75 2.17
N GLU A 120 13.94 -23.66 1.33
CA GLU A 120 14.73 -24.26 0.26
C GLU A 120 14.85 -23.29 -0.93
N ALA A 121 15.98 -23.32 -1.63
CA ALA A 121 16.15 -22.60 -2.88
C ALA A 121 15.01 -22.94 -3.87
N ALA A 122 14.55 -21.94 -4.62
CA ALA A 122 13.43 -22.07 -5.56
C ALA A 122 12.08 -22.51 -4.95
N SER A 123 11.91 -22.45 -3.63
CA SER A 123 10.62 -22.73 -2.96
C SER A 123 9.54 -21.66 -3.21
N GLY A 124 9.90 -20.53 -3.83
CA GLY A 124 9.00 -19.41 -4.09
C GLY A 124 8.81 -18.46 -2.91
N ARG A 125 9.48 -18.71 -1.77
CA ARG A 125 9.51 -17.81 -0.61
C ARG A 125 10.85 -17.12 -0.50
N LEU A 126 10.80 -15.80 -0.39
CA LEU A 126 11.97 -14.93 -0.32
C LEU A 126 11.91 -14.14 0.98
N VAL A 127 13.07 -13.69 1.43
CA VAL A 127 13.18 -12.70 2.51
C VAL A 127 13.82 -11.43 1.95
N ASN A 128 13.29 -10.28 2.35
CA ASN A 128 13.82 -8.98 1.91
C ASN A 128 14.94 -8.46 2.81
N ASP A 129 15.51 -7.32 2.44
CA ASP A 129 16.52 -6.56 3.19
C ASP A 129 16.07 -6.07 4.59
N LYS A 130 14.84 -6.37 4.98
CA LYS A 130 14.22 -6.02 6.26
C LYS A 130 13.90 -7.25 7.11
N GLY A 131 14.10 -8.45 6.58
CA GLY A 131 13.77 -9.70 7.28
C GLY A 131 12.30 -10.14 7.14
N GLU A 132 11.53 -9.50 6.28
CA GLU A 132 10.13 -9.87 6.00
C GLU A 132 10.08 -10.93 4.90
N VAL A 133 9.22 -11.93 5.09
CA VAL A 133 9.03 -13.02 4.13
C VAL A 133 7.90 -12.67 3.18
N PHE A 134 8.13 -12.87 1.88
CA PHE A 134 7.15 -12.66 0.83
C PHE A 134 7.25 -13.77 -0.23
N GLU A 135 6.18 -13.96 -0.99
CA GLU A 135 6.11 -14.98 -2.04
C GLU A 135 6.33 -14.35 -3.40
N ALA A 136 7.40 -14.71 -4.10
CA ALA A 136 7.64 -14.22 -5.45
C ALA A 136 8.59 -15.15 -6.21
N THR A 137 8.54 -15.07 -7.53
CA THR A 137 9.58 -15.66 -8.37
C THR A 137 10.81 -14.76 -8.32
N ALA A 138 11.97 -15.33 -8.05
CA ALA A 138 13.23 -14.58 -8.15
C ALA A 138 13.49 -14.23 -9.62
N ASP A 139 13.54 -12.93 -9.93
CA ASP A 139 13.86 -12.39 -11.26
C ASP A 139 15.31 -11.88 -11.35
N ASP A 140 16.11 -12.13 -10.29
CA ASP A 140 17.53 -11.76 -10.24
C ASP A 140 18.40 -12.87 -10.81
N SER A 141 19.35 -12.52 -11.68
CA SER A 141 20.32 -13.47 -12.24
C SER A 141 21.25 -14.09 -11.19
N HIS A 142 21.41 -13.46 -10.03
CA HIS A 142 22.23 -13.96 -8.92
C HIS A 142 21.42 -14.74 -7.88
N ALA A 143 20.15 -15.03 -8.15
CA ALA A 143 19.29 -15.76 -7.21
C ALA A 143 19.83 -17.15 -6.84
N ASP A 144 20.63 -17.76 -7.73
CA ASP A 144 21.29 -19.05 -7.48
C ASP A 144 22.44 -18.98 -6.45
N GLU A 145 22.96 -17.77 -6.20
CA GLU A 145 24.04 -17.51 -5.24
C GLU A 145 23.51 -17.12 -3.84
N TRP A 146 22.21 -16.87 -3.73
CA TRP A 146 21.59 -16.45 -2.49
C TRP A 146 21.58 -17.56 -1.43
N SER A 147 21.83 -17.15 -0.18
CA SER A 147 21.79 -18.04 0.97
C SER A 147 20.37 -18.50 1.28
N GLU A 148 20.26 -19.72 1.80
CA GLU A 148 19.01 -20.27 2.34
C GLU A 148 18.86 -19.92 3.82
N LEU A 149 17.85 -19.13 4.18
CA LEU A 149 17.50 -18.83 5.57
C LEU A 149 16.29 -19.67 5.99
N VAL A 150 16.43 -20.39 7.10
CA VAL A 150 15.40 -21.29 7.62
C VAL A 150 15.13 -20.96 9.08
N GLY A 151 13.86 -20.83 9.44
CA GLY A 151 13.47 -20.64 10.83
C GLY A 151 11.98 -20.89 11.05
N PRO A 152 11.52 -20.86 12.32
CA PRO A 152 10.11 -20.94 12.64
C PRO A 152 9.35 -19.72 12.09
N ASP A 153 8.05 -19.90 11.84
CA ASP A 153 7.18 -18.82 11.39
C ASP A 153 7.22 -17.62 12.37
N GLY A 154 7.28 -16.41 11.81
CA GLY A 154 7.39 -15.17 12.57
C GLY A 154 8.78 -14.89 13.16
N GLN A 155 9.80 -15.70 12.88
CA GLN A 155 11.19 -15.44 13.31
C GLN A 155 12.14 -15.10 12.16
N SER A 156 11.63 -14.79 10.97
CA SER A 156 12.45 -14.42 9.81
C SER A 156 13.33 -13.21 10.06
N GLU A 157 12.82 -12.17 10.72
CA GLU A 157 13.60 -10.99 11.10
C GLU A 157 14.78 -11.36 12.02
N ARG A 158 14.56 -12.28 12.96
CA ARG A 158 15.62 -12.76 13.87
C ARG A 158 16.69 -13.55 13.13
N VAL A 159 16.27 -14.44 12.21
CA VAL A 159 17.20 -15.22 11.38
C VAL A 159 18.01 -14.30 10.48
N TYR A 160 17.36 -13.36 9.82
CA TYR A 160 18.01 -12.41 8.93
C TYR A 160 18.97 -11.47 9.68
N ALA A 161 18.58 -10.97 10.85
CA ALA A 161 19.45 -10.14 11.68
C ALA A 161 20.70 -10.90 12.14
N PHE A 162 20.58 -12.19 12.47
CA PHE A 162 21.74 -13.01 12.83
C PHE A 162 22.61 -13.33 11.60
N TYR A 163 22.00 -13.60 10.45
CA TYR A 163 22.71 -13.76 9.18
C TYR A 163 23.57 -12.56 8.84
N GLN A 164 23.03 -11.33 8.93
CA GLN A 164 23.78 -10.09 8.71
C GLN A 164 24.96 -9.92 9.68
N GLN A 165 24.84 -10.40 10.92
CA GLN A 165 25.94 -10.36 11.89
C GLN A 165 27.04 -11.37 11.57
N LEU A 166 26.68 -12.51 10.97
CA LEU A 166 27.60 -13.58 10.62
C LEU A 166 28.38 -13.31 9.33
N GLN A 167 27.77 -12.67 8.33
CA GLN A 167 28.43 -12.33 7.05
C GLN A 167 29.84 -11.75 7.24
N PRO A 168 30.04 -10.61 7.94
CA PRO A 168 31.37 -10.01 8.06
C PRO A 168 32.36 -10.86 8.86
N VAL A 169 31.90 -11.85 9.64
CA VAL A 169 32.77 -12.79 10.36
C VAL A 169 33.31 -13.86 9.42
N PHE A 170 32.45 -14.43 8.58
CA PHE A 170 32.83 -15.45 7.61
C PHE A 170 33.60 -14.85 6.42
N ASP A 171 33.26 -13.63 5.99
CA ASP A 171 33.98 -12.91 4.94
C ASP A 171 35.47 -12.73 5.28
N ARG A 172 35.80 -12.49 6.55
CA ARG A 172 37.19 -12.35 7.03
C ARG A 172 38.03 -13.60 6.83
N ILE A 173 37.41 -14.77 6.78
CA ILE A 173 38.07 -16.04 6.53
C ILE A 173 37.85 -16.53 5.08
N GLY A 174 37.32 -15.67 4.21
CA GLY A 174 37.05 -15.96 2.81
C GLY A 174 36.01 -17.06 2.62
N ARG A 175 34.96 -17.05 3.45
CA ARG A 175 33.86 -18.01 3.42
C ARG A 175 32.53 -17.29 3.40
N GLU A 176 31.55 -17.92 2.77
CA GLU A 176 30.18 -17.42 2.69
C GLU A 176 29.23 -18.40 3.36
N VAL A 177 28.17 -17.88 3.97
CA VAL A 177 27.12 -18.71 4.59
C VAL A 177 26.15 -19.12 3.50
N ARG A 178 26.16 -20.40 3.11
CA ARG A 178 25.23 -20.96 2.12
C ARG A 178 23.85 -21.20 2.70
N ARG A 179 23.77 -21.63 3.96
CA ARG A 179 22.51 -21.89 4.65
C ARG A 179 22.61 -21.53 6.13
N LEU A 180 21.59 -20.89 6.67
CA LEU A 180 21.45 -20.60 8.09
C LEU A 180 20.09 -21.09 8.60
N GLU A 181 20.11 -21.96 9.60
CA GLU A 181 18.92 -22.56 10.19
C GLU A 181 18.80 -22.21 11.67
N LEU A 182 17.67 -21.64 12.06
CA LEU A 182 17.18 -21.60 13.43
C LEU A 182 16.17 -22.72 13.65
N THR A 183 16.51 -23.69 14.49
CA THR A 183 15.56 -24.78 14.78
C THR A 183 14.42 -24.31 15.68
N SER A 184 13.29 -25.01 15.68
CA SER A 184 12.19 -24.78 16.64
C SER A 184 12.60 -24.95 18.10
N ARG A 185 13.73 -25.62 18.36
CA ARG A 185 14.33 -25.78 19.71
C ARG A 185 15.30 -24.65 20.06
N GLY A 186 15.45 -23.64 19.21
CA GLY A 186 16.31 -22.47 19.43
C GLY A 186 17.80 -22.71 19.21
N SER A 187 18.18 -23.77 18.47
CA SER A 187 19.59 -24.01 18.12
C SER A 187 19.92 -23.44 16.74
N TRP A 188 21.09 -22.83 16.60
CA TRP A 188 21.59 -22.30 15.33
C TRP A 188 22.51 -23.29 14.61
N ARG A 189 22.32 -23.44 13.30
CA ARG A 189 23.22 -24.16 12.40
C ARG A 189 23.53 -23.31 11.19
N ALA A 190 24.81 -23.25 10.79
CA ALA A 190 25.23 -22.64 9.55
C ALA A 190 25.95 -23.67 8.67
N GLU A 191 25.70 -23.62 7.38
CA GLU A 191 26.45 -24.35 6.35
C GLU A 191 27.16 -23.33 5.47
N LEU A 192 28.44 -23.56 5.21
CA LEU A 192 29.29 -22.68 4.41
C LEU A 192 29.37 -23.14 2.95
N ASP A 193 29.86 -22.25 2.07
CA ASP A 193 30.17 -22.49 0.66
C ASP A 193 30.96 -23.79 0.39
N ASN A 194 31.86 -24.16 1.30
CA ASN A 194 32.70 -25.35 1.21
C ASN A 194 32.05 -26.63 1.78
N GLY A 195 30.79 -26.58 2.19
CA GLY A 195 30.06 -27.69 2.81
C GLY A 195 30.37 -27.93 4.29
N ALA A 196 31.19 -27.09 4.92
CA ALA A 196 31.41 -27.16 6.37
C ALA A 196 30.13 -26.78 7.11
N ARG A 197 29.77 -27.58 8.12
CA ARG A 197 28.63 -27.32 9.00
C ARG A 197 29.09 -26.90 10.38
N ILE A 198 28.55 -25.79 10.86
CA ILE A 198 28.85 -25.21 12.17
C ILE A 198 27.57 -25.22 13.00
N GLU A 199 27.59 -25.95 14.11
CA GLU A 199 26.52 -25.90 15.11
C GLU A 199 26.91 -24.94 16.23
N MET A 200 26.14 -23.88 16.41
CA MET A 200 26.41 -22.84 17.41
C MET A 200 25.60 -23.04 18.71
N GLY A 201 24.77 -24.10 18.77
CA GLY A 201 23.96 -24.41 19.94
C GLY A 201 22.88 -23.36 20.20
N ARG A 202 22.50 -23.20 21.47
CA ARG A 202 21.57 -22.17 21.94
C ARG A 202 22.40 -20.97 22.40
N GLY A 203 22.28 -19.84 21.70
CA GLY A 203 22.82 -18.55 22.11
C GLY A 203 21.91 -17.88 23.13
#